data_AF-A0A2E3D408-F1
#
_entry.id   AF-A0A2E3D408-F1
#
_cell.length_a   1.000
_cell.length_b   1.000
_cell.length_c   1.000
_cell.angle_alpha   90.00
_cell.angle_beta   90.00
_cell.angle_gamma   90.00
#
_symmetry.space_group_name_H-M   'P 1'
#
loop_
_entity.id
_entity.type
_entity.pdbx_description
1 polymer ?
#
loop_
_entity_poly.entity_id
_entity_poly.type
_entity_poly.pdbx_seq_one_letter_code
_entity_poly.pdbx_strand_id
1 'polypeptide(L)'
;MLYLQRGVLAALLLVLSLNAYSWNAQRLATPLVIDELIVPFPEFAYYVMPGQEFSVHFKDAQHGGQLALAGKTMAVGSAPLAAPQKPGLYPMQVSNIAGGESVIINVFVMVPATDVNRQGLLNGYRIGSYPAKALRNNPIYLPPKGFVEVTESNFQVRVSPNFTLGQFVSKQAQGFPKYVLLRPQMLLKLENILAELNRQGHPTDGFVIMSGYRTPWYNKSIGNVPYSRHVWGGASDIFIDDQPRDGVMDDLNGDGKINRADAQWLAAFIDKMSRDGAFGPRIGGLGIYGSNSAHGPFVHVDVRGNRARW
;
A
#
# COMPACT_ATOMS: atom_id res chain seq x y z
N MET A 1 -71.95 7.81 -8.98
CA MET A 1 -70.93 7.19 -9.83
C MET A 1 -69.61 7.92 -9.57
N LEU A 2 -68.88 7.49 -8.53
CA LEU A 2 -67.60 8.08 -8.12
C LEU A 2 -66.49 7.55 -9.04
N TYR A 3 -65.71 8.43 -9.66
CA TYR A 3 -64.45 8.06 -10.32
C TYR A 3 -63.28 8.70 -9.58
N LEU A 4 -62.48 7.83 -8.97
CA LEU A 4 -61.21 8.11 -8.30
C LEU A 4 -60.20 8.74 -9.28
N GLN A 5 -59.62 9.89 -8.90
CA GLN A 5 -58.35 10.36 -9.45
C GLN A 5 -57.22 9.45 -8.97
N ARG A 6 -56.54 8.78 -9.91
CA ARG A 6 -55.30 8.04 -9.64
C ARG A 6 -54.13 9.03 -9.63
N GLY A 7 -53.50 9.20 -8.47
CA GLY A 7 -52.25 9.92 -8.33
C GLY A 7 -51.10 9.19 -9.04
N VAL A 8 -50.30 9.95 -9.79
CA VAL A 8 -49.05 9.48 -10.37
C VAL A 8 -47.97 9.56 -9.29
N LEU A 9 -47.55 8.41 -8.78
CA LEU A 9 -46.41 8.30 -7.88
C LEU A 9 -45.13 8.41 -8.72
N ALA A 10 -44.43 9.54 -8.65
CA ALA A 10 -43.10 9.67 -9.22
C ALA A 10 -42.11 8.86 -8.38
N ALA A 11 -41.69 7.70 -8.90
CA ALA A 11 -40.61 6.93 -8.31
C ALA A 11 -39.29 7.66 -8.56
N LEU A 12 -38.75 8.30 -7.52
CA LEU A 12 -37.38 8.80 -7.51
C LEU A 12 -36.44 7.58 -7.51
N LEU A 13 -35.90 7.22 -8.68
CA LEU A 13 -34.79 6.27 -8.79
C LEU A 13 -33.54 6.94 -8.22
N LEU A 14 -33.28 6.66 -6.94
CA LEU A 14 -31.99 6.95 -6.32
C LEU A 14 -30.97 6.01 -6.96
N VAL A 15 -30.26 6.47 -7.99
CA VAL A 15 -29.08 5.76 -8.49
C VAL A 15 -28.00 5.91 -7.42
N LEU A 16 -27.97 4.96 -6.49
CA LEU A 16 -26.78 4.69 -5.71
C LEU A 16 -25.71 4.30 -6.71
N SER A 17 -24.79 5.22 -7.02
CA SER A 17 -23.54 4.89 -7.67
C SER A 17 -22.79 3.94 -6.73
N LEU A 18 -23.03 2.65 -6.91
CA LEU A 18 -22.06 1.64 -6.52
C LEU A 18 -20.77 2.09 -7.19
N ASN A 19 -19.81 2.58 -6.40
CA ASN A 19 -18.45 2.71 -6.87
C ASN A 19 -18.01 1.29 -7.22
N ALA A 20 -18.23 0.91 -8.49
CA ALA A 20 -17.56 -0.23 -9.07
C ALA A 20 -16.08 0.14 -8.98
N TYR A 21 -15.40 -0.42 -7.97
CA TYR A 21 -13.96 -0.36 -7.85
C TYR A 21 -13.41 -1.01 -9.11
N SER A 22 -13.15 -0.22 -10.12
CA SER A 22 -12.43 -0.63 -11.32
C SER A 22 -10.97 -0.31 -11.10
N TRP A 23 -10.11 -1.25 -11.47
CA TRP A 23 -8.67 -1.04 -11.48
C TRP A 23 -8.30 0.28 -12.17
N ASN A 24 -7.53 1.12 -11.48
CA ASN A 24 -7.01 2.37 -12.03
C ASN A 24 -5.59 2.16 -12.60
N ALA A 25 -5.48 2.25 -13.91
CA ALA A 25 -4.24 2.08 -14.66
C ALA A 25 -3.42 3.36 -14.83
N GLN A 26 -3.92 4.52 -14.36
CA GLN A 26 -3.36 5.84 -14.70
C GLN A 26 -1.91 5.97 -14.23
N ARG A 27 -1.06 6.43 -15.15
CA ARG A 27 0.35 6.78 -14.93
C ARG A 27 0.58 8.22 -15.29
N LEU A 28 1.55 8.84 -14.62
CA LEU A 28 2.04 10.16 -14.99
C LEU A 28 2.89 10.09 -16.26
N ALA A 29 2.66 11.02 -17.18
CA ALA A 29 3.52 11.24 -18.33
C ALA A 29 4.93 11.67 -17.88
N THR A 30 4.99 12.56 -16.88
CA THR A 30 6.26 12.91 -16.20
C THR A 30 6.22 12.49 -14.72
N PRO A 31 6.86 11.37 -14.34
CA PRO A 31 6.89 10.93 -12.95
C PRO A 31 7.48 11.98 -12.01
N LEU A 32 6.96 12.01 -10.77
CA LEU A 32 7.61 12.74 -9.69
C LEU A 32 8.80 11.93 -9.15
N VAL A 33 9.79 12.63 -8.64
CA VAL A 33 10.89 12.10 -7.86
C VAL A 33 10.85 12.77 -6.50
N ILE A 34 10.64 11.96 -5.45
CA ILE A 34 10.66 12.40 -4.06
C ILE A 34 11.89 11.78 -3.39
N ASP A 35 12.89 12.61 -3.11
CA ASP A 35 14.26 12.17 -2.81
C ASP A 35 14.80 11.20 -3.89
N GLU A 36 14.86 9.90 -3.62
CA GLU A 36 15.27 8.86 -4.58
C GLU A 36 14.08 8.05 -5.15
N LEU A 37 12.86 8.28 -4.64
CA LEU A 37 11.67 7.53 -4.99
C LEU A 37 11.03 8.10 -6.26
N ILE A 38 11.05 7.32 -7.34
CA ILE A 38 10.28 7.63 -8.55
C ILE A 38 8.83 7.21 -8.34
N VAL A 39 7.92 8.18 -8.39
CA VAL A 39 6.47 8.04 -8.25
C VAL A 39 5.80 8.25 -9.61
N PRO A 40 5.36 7.18 -10.30
CA PRO A 40 4.75 7.27 -11.61
C PRO A 40 3.22 7.41 -11.56
N PHE A 41 2.64 7.77 -10.42
CA PHE A 41 1.19 7.71 -10.17
C PHE A 41 0.63 9.07 -9.76
N PRO A 42 -0.64 9.36 -10.12
CA PRO A 42 -1.31 10.61 -9.73
C PRO A 42 -1.70 10.65 -8.25
N GLU A 43 -1.69 9.52 -7.55
CA GLU A 43 -1.92 9.46 -6.10
C GLU A 43 -0.96 8.47 -5.46
N PHE A 44 -0.24 8.89 -4.42
CA PHE A 44 0.76 8.03 -3.76
C PHE A 44 1.09 8.48 -2.34
N ALA A 45 1.49 7.55 -1.48
CA ALA A 45 1.92 7.87 -0.12
C ALA A 45 3.43 8.12 -0.02
N TYR A 46 3.79 9.07 0.85
CA TYR A 46 5.17 9.33 1.25
C TYR A 46 5.26 9.41 2.77
N TYR A 47 6.34 8.89 3.36
CA TYR A 47 6.48 8.74 4.82
C TYR A 47 7.73 9.46 5.31
N VAL A 48 7.55 10.39 6.25
CA VAL A 48 8.63 11.26 6.74
C VAL A 48 8.54 11.43 8.26
N MET A 49 9.67 11.71 8.90
CA MET A 49 9.70 12.09 10.31
C MET A 49 9.28 13.56 10.51
N PRO A 50 8.83 13.95 11.72
CA PRO A 50 8.59 15.35 12.07
C PRO A 50 9.78 16.25 11.71
N GLY A 51 9.51 17.33 10.97
CA GLY A 51 10.53 18.30 10.57
C GLY A 51 11.56 17.79 9.55
N GLN A 52 11.48 16.54 9.10
CA GLN A 52 12.40 15.99 8.11
C GLN A 52 12.28 16.75 6.79
N GLU A 53 13.42 17.14 6.22
CA GLU A 53 13.48 17.71 4.88
C GLU A 53 13.43 16.62 3.81
N PHE A 54 12.76 16.91 2.70
CA PHE A 54 12.70 16.06 1.51
C PHE A 54 12.56 16.90 0.25
N SER A 55 13.09 16.41 -0.87
CA SER A 55 13.07 17.11 -2.15
C SER A 55 12.01 16.53 -3.07
N VAL A 56 11.35 17.38 -3.85
CA VAL A 56 10.35 16.97 -4.85
C VAL A 56 10.68 17.65 -6.16
N HIS A 57 10.88 16.86 -7.22
CA HIS A 57 11.10 17.35 -8.57
C HIS A 57 10.43 16.44 -9.60
N PHE A 58 10.24 16.92 -10.82
CA PHE A 58 9.87 16.07 -11.94
C PHE A 58 11.09 15.31 -12.44
N LYS A 59 10.93 14.03 -12.78
CA LYS A 59 12.03 13.17 -13.26
C LYS A 59 12.76 13.78 -14.45
N ASP A 60 12.00 14.36 -15.36
CA ASP A 60 12.51 15.08 -16.52
C ASP A 60 12.23 16.56 -16.30
N ALA A 61 13.19 17.25 -15.66
CA ALA A 61 13.12 18.62 -15.13
C ALA A 61 12.88 19.73 -16.17
N GLN A 62 12.43 19.38 -17.38
CA GLN A 62 12.08 20.33 -18.43
C GLN A 62 10.74 21.04 -18.17
N HIS A 63 9.96 20.56 -17.19
CA HIS A 63 8.63 21.08 -16.90
C HIS A 63 8.59 21.78 -15.54
N GLY A 64 8.10 23.02 -15.55
CA GLY A 64 7.78 23.77 -14.34
C GLY A 64 6.46 23.31 -13.72
N GLY A 65 6.33 23.51 -12.42
CA GLY A 65 5.11 23.17 -11.69
C GLY A 65 5.04 23.88 -10.37
N GLN A 66 3.88 23.79 -9.73
CA GLN A 66 3.70 24.27 -8.36
C GLN A 66 3.39 23.08 -7.46
N LEU A 67 3.88 23.15 -6.23
CA LEU A 67 3.48 22.24 -5.18
C LEU A 67 2.92 23.05 -3.99
N ALA A 68 1.99 22.44 -3.26
CA ALA A 68 1.40 23.00 -2.06
C ALA A 68 1.38 21.95 -0.95
N LEU A 69 1.99 22.27 0.20
CA LEU A 69 1.99 21.42 1.40
C LEU A 69 1.75 22.30 2.63
N ALA A 70 0.80 21.88 3.48
CA ALA A 70 0.49 22.56 4.75
C ALA A 70 0.28 24.08 4.60
N GLY A 71 -0.40 24.51 3.54
CA GLY A 71 -0.71 25.92 3.26
C GLY A 71 0.45 26.74 2.65
N LYS A 72 1.60 26.12 2.39
CA LYS A 72 2.74 26.76 1.70
C LYS A 72 2.80 26.29 0.25
N THR A 73 2.91 27.23 -0.68
CA THR A 73 3.07 26.97 -2.10
C THR A 73 4.47 27.37 -2.56
N MET A 74 5.08 26.57 -3.42
CA MET A 74 6.37 26.88 -4.06
C MET A 74 6.48 26.21 -5.43
N ALA A 75 7.50 26.60 -6.20
CA ALA A 75 7.83 25.92 -7.43
C ALA A 75 8.39 24.52 -7.15
N VAL A 76 8.02 23.55 -7.96
CA VAL A 76 8.59 22.20 -7.88
C VAL A 76 10.10 22.26 -8.15
N GLY A 77 10.91 21.63 -7.30
CA GLY A 77 12.36 21.60 -7.42
C GLY A 77 13.11 22.85 -6.98
N SER A 78 12.44 23.90 -6.48
CA SER A 78 13.13 25.15 -6.09
C SER A 78 13.93 25.04 -4.79
N ALA A 79 13.48 24.21 -3.85
CA ALA A 79 14.12 23.95 -2.57
C ALA A 79 13.57 22.66 -1.93
N PRO A 80 14.28 22.04 -0.97
CA PRO A 80 13.69 21.02 -0.12
C PRO A 80 12.49 21.55 0.67
N LEU A 81 11.51 20.68 0.93
CA LEU A 81 10.40 20.94 1.83
C LEU A 81 10.69 20.38 3.21
N ALA A 82 10.27 21.08 4.26
CA ALA A 82 10.25 20.53 5.61
C ALA A 82 8.88 19.92 5.92
N ALA A 83 8.86 18.66 6.37
CA ALA A 83 7.66 18.03 6.89
C ALA A 83 7.12 18.79 8.11
N PRO A 84 5.79 18.88 8.29
CA PRO A 84 5.21 19.41 9.52
C PRO A 84 5.77 18.74 10.79
N GLN A 85 5.82 19.49 11.89
CA GLN A 85 6.35 19.00 13.17
C GLN A 85 5.37 18.06 13.90
N LYS A 86 4.07 18.18 13.62
CA LYS A 86 3.06 17.33 14.24
C LYS A 86 2.84 16.07 13.39
N PRO A 87 2.86 14.86 13.98
CA PRO A 87 2.47 13.65 13.28
C PRO A 87 1.04 13.74 12.72
N GLY A 88 0.82 13.12 11.55
CA GLY A 88 -0.47 13.13 10.87
C GLY A 88 -0.36 13.03 9.35
N LEU A 89 -1.51 13.10 8.68
CA LEU A 89 -1.61 13.12 7.22
C LEU A 89 -1.67 14.56 6.71
N TYR A 90 -0.80 14.88 5.76
CA TYR A 90 -0.70 16.17 5.09
C TYR A 90 -0.66 15.95 3.57
N PRO A 91 -1.80 16.01 2.87
CA PRO A 91 -1.79 15.89 1.42
C PRO A 91 -0.98 17.04 0.78
N MET A 92 -0.01 16.69 -0.04
CA MET A 92 0.72 17.60 -0.89
C MET A 92 0.13 17.54 -2.30
N GLN A 93 -0.33 18.68 -2.80
CA GLN A 93 -0.78 18.80 -4.19
C GLN A 93 0.38 19.23 -5.05
N VAL A 94 0.56 18.59 -6.21
CA VAL A 94 1.59 18.97 -7.19
C VAL A 94 0.92 19.10 -8.55
N SER A 95 1.10 20.25 -9.20
CA SER A 95 0.60 20.50 -10.56
C SER A 95 1.76 20.64 -11.53
N ASN A 96 1.68 19.92 -12.66
CA ASN A 96 2.56 20.09 -13.80
C ASN A 96 1.91 21.08 -14.77
N ILE A 97 2.50 22.27 -14.95
CA ILE A 97 1.91 23.33 -15.78
C ILE A 97 1.93 22.93 -17.27
N ALA A 98 2.98 22.25 -17.71
CA ALA A 98 3.13 21.88 -19.12
C ALA A 98 2.25 20.69 -19.52
N GLY A 99 2.13 19.69 -18.62
CA GLY A 99 1.34 18.48 -18.88
C GLY A 99 -0.12 18.55 -18.44
N GLY A 100 -0.50 19.56 -17.65
CA GLY A 100 -1.83 19.66 -17.04
C GLY A 100 -2.11 18.60 -15.95
N GLU A 101 -1.12 17.79 -15.60
CA GLU A 101 -1.26 16.71 -14.61
C GLU A 101 -1.35 17.27 -13.20
N SER A 102 -2.24 16.71 -12.38
CA SER A 102 -2.34 16.99 -10.95
C SER A 102 -2.06 15.71 -10.17
N VAL A 103 -1.23 15.82 -9.14
CA VAL A 103 -0.77 14.71 -8.30
C VAL A 103 -1.10 15.02 -6.84
N ILE A 104 -1.59 14.01 -6.13
CA ILE A 104 -1.76 14.04 -4.67
C ILE A 104 -0.73 13.10 -4.06
N ILE A 105 0.20 13.66 -3.30
CA ILE A 105 1.09 12.88 -2.44
C ILE A 105 0.57 12.94 -1.02
N ASN A 106 0.08 11.83 -0.50
CA ASN A 106 -0.35 11.70 0.88
C ASN A 106 0.90 11.60 1.77
N VAL A 107 1.39 12.76 2.25
CA VAL A 107 2.57 12.83 3.13
C VAL A 107 2.13 12.50 4.55
N PHE A 108 2.55 11.34 5.04
CA PHE A 108 2.35 10.92 6.42
C PHE A 108 3.58 11.30 7.25
N VAL A 109 3.40 12.27 8.14
CA VAL A 109 4.37 12.58 9.19
C VAL A 109 4.20 11.54 10.29
N MET A 110 5.23 10.72 10.48
CA MET A 110 5.20 9.56 11.37
C MET A 110 5.30 9.95 12.85
N VAL A 111 4.74 9.11 13.71
CA VAL A 111 4.99 9.15 15.16
C VAL A 111 6.36 8.52 15.44
N PRO A 112 7.27 9.20 16.14
CA PRO A 112 8.60 8.67 16.45
C PRO A 112 8.56 7.32 17.17
N ALA A 113 9.44 6.40 16.78
CA ALA A 113 9.57 5.10 17.44
C ALA A 113 10.14 5.21 18.86
N THR A 114 10.77 6.34 19.19
CA THR A 114 11.23 6.70 20.54
C THR A 114 10.08 6.85 21.54
N ASP A 115 8.86 7.05 21.05
CA ASP A 115 7.66 7.23 21.89
C ASP A 115 7.06 5.87 22.32
N VAL A 116 7.59 4.76 21.78
CA VAL A 116 7.26 3.42 22.26
C VAL A 116 7.83 3.26 23.67
N ASN A 117 6.95 3.07 24.65
CA ASN A 117 7.35 2.94 26.04
C ASN A 117 8.07 1.62 26.32
N ARG A 118 8.58 1.46 27.55
CA ARG A 118 9.33 0.25 27.98
C ARG A 118 8.51 -1.04 27.90
N GLN A 119 7.17 -0.94 27.91
CA GLN A 119 6.24 -2.06 27.75
C GLN A 119 5.95 -2.39 26.27
N GLY A 120 6.56 -1.67 25.33
CA GLY A 120 6.36 -1.87 23.88
C GLY A 120 5.04 -1.29 23.37
N LEU A 121 4.49 -0.27 24.05
CA LEU A 121 3.24 0.38 23.68
C LEU A 121 3.51 1.77 23.10
N LEU A 122 2.85 2.10 21.99
CA LEU A 122 2.80 3.45 21.40
C LEU A 122 1.36 3.96 21.52
N ASN A 123 1.12 4.98 22.34
CA ASN A 123 -0.23 5.50 22.63
C ASN A 123 -1.24 4.39 22.97
N GLY A 124 -0.82 3.41 23.77
CA GLY A 124 -1.64 2.26 24.16
C GLY A 124 -1.69 1.12 23.14
N TYR A 125 -1.25 1.33 21.90
CA TYR A 125 -1.17 0.29 20.86
C TYR A 125 0.08 -0.57 21.00
N ARG A 126 -0.09 -1.89 21.04
CA ARG A 126 1.04 -2.80 21.26
C ARG A 126 1.86 -3.02 19.99
N ILE A 127 3.07 -2.47 19.98
CA ILE A 127 4.09 -2.69 18.94
C ILE A 127 4.94 -3.91 19.29
N GLY A 128 5.39 -4.01 20.54
CA GLY A 128 6.41 -4.99 20.95
C GLY A 128 7.83 -4.51 20.63
N SER A 129 8.76 -5.46 20.46
CA SER A 129 10.19 -5.15 20.35
C SER A 129 10.78 -5.67 19.05
N TYR A 130 11.49 -4.79 18.34
CA TYR A 130 12.33 -5.17 17.22
C TYR A 130 13.60 -5.87 17.71
N PRO A 131 14.20 -6.77 16.91
CA PRO A 131 15.52 -7.30 17.21
C PRO A 131 16.57 -6.19 17.36
N ALA A 132 17.47 -6.33 18.35
CA ALA A 132 18.47 -5.31 18.64
C ALA A 132 19.57 -5.19 17.57
N LYS A 133 19.82 -6.26 16.81
CA LYS A 133 20.81 -6.31 15.73
C LYS A 133 20.09 -6.50 14.41
N ALA A 134 20.59 -5.83 13.36
CA ALA A 134 20.12 -6.09 12.01
C ALA A 134 20.52 -7.51 11.58
N LEU A 135 19.62 -8.22 10.89
CA LEU A 135 19.91 -9.55 10.36
C LEU A 135 21.09 -9.47 9.39
N ARG A 136 22.18 -10.17 9.71
CA ARG A 136 23.42 -10.19 8.90
C ARG A 136 23.94 -8.78 8.58
N ASN A 137 23.81 -7.83 9.51
CA ASN A 137 24.20 -6.43 9.36
C ASN A 137 23.53 -5.71 8.17
N ASN A 138 22.42 -6.24 7.63
CA ASN A 138 21.73 -5.61 6.52
C ASN A 138 20.85 -4.45 7.02
N PRO A 139 21.09 -3.19 6.58
CA PRO A 139 20.36 -2.01 7.06
C PRO A 139 18.84 -2.08 6.89
N ILE A 140 18.32 -2.91 5.97
CA ILE A 140 16.87 -3.08 5.78
C ILE A 140 16.16 -3.69 7.00
N TYR A 141 16.92 -4.25 7.94
CA TYR A 141 16.45 -4.82 9.22
C TYR A 141 16.77 -3.94 10.44
N LEU A 142 17.22 -2.70 10.24
CA LEU A 142 17.29 -1.73 11.35
C LEU A 142 15.87 -1.42 11.85
N PRO A 143 15.69 -1.19 13.17
CA PRO A 143 14.42 -0.73 13.70
C PRO A 143 13.91 0.53 12.97
N PRO A 144 12.59 0.68 12.78
CA PRO A 144 12.03 1.84 12.11
C PRO A 144 12.27 3.11 12.93
N LYS A 145 12.38 4.26 12.24
CA LYS A 145 12.48 5.57 12.89
C LYS A 145 11.16 6.04 13.48
N GLY A 146 10.03 5.60 12.91
CA GLY A 146 8.68 5.97 13.33
C GLY A 146 7.63 5.12 12.65
N PHE A 147 6.37 5.37 12.98
CA PHE A 147 5.22 4.66 12.46
C PHE A 147 4.18 5.64 11.92
N VAL A 148 3.46 5.24 10.88
CA VAL A 148 2.27 5.98 10.44
C VAL A 148 1.15 5.70 11.43
N GLU A 149 0.60 6.77 12.02
CA GLU A 149 -0.61 6.68 12.83
C GLU A 149 -1.82 6.50 11.93
N VAL A 150 -2.58 5.45 12.18
CA VAL A 150 -3.83 5.15 11.51
C VAL A 150 -4.97 5.46 12.46
N THR A 151 -5.87 6.33 12.02
CA THR A 151 -7.09 6.74 12.70
C THR A 151 -8.29 6.26 11.89
N GLU A 152 -9.50 6.38 12.45
CA GLU A 152 -10.73 6.14 11.68
C GLU A 152 -10.81 7.03 10.43
N SER A 153 -10.38 8.30 10.54
CA SER A 153 -10.47 9.27 9.45
C SER A 153 -9.50 9.02 8.30
N ASN A 154 -8.35 8.40 8.55
CA ASN A 154 -7.35 8.14 7.49
C ASN A 154 -7.29 6.66 7.06
N PHE A 155 -8.08 5.78 7.68
CA PHE A 155 -8.06 4.34 7.40
C PHE A 155 -8.33 4.03 5.91
N GLN A 156 -9.22 4.79 5.27
CA GLN A 156 -9.59 4.61 3.86
C GLN A 156 -8.82 5.51 2.89
N VAL A 157 -7.81 6.26 3.37
CA VAL A 157 -6.98 7.09 2.48
C VAL A 157 -6.19 6.20 1.53
N ARG A 158 -6.21 6.54 0.24
CA ARG A 158 -5.40 5.87 -0.77
C ARG A 158 -3.92 6.12 -0.53
N VAL A 159 -3.14 5.06 -0.56
CA VAL A 159 -1.67 5.12 -0.48
C VAL A 159 -1.02 4.89 -1.85
N SER A 160 -1.81 4.43 -2.81
CA SER A 160 -1.53 4.40 -4.25
C SER A 160 -2.88 4.23 -4.97
N PRO A 161 -2.96 4.26 -6.32
CA PRO A 161 -4.25 4.29 -7.03
C PRO A 161 -5.22 3.15 -6.64
N ASN A 162 -4.70 1.96 -6.38
CA ASN A 162 -5.49 0.75 -6.14
C ASN A 162 -5.41 0.23 -4.70
N PHE A 163 -4.75 0.94 -3.78
CA PHE A 163 -4.59 0.50 -2.40
C PHE A 163 -4.85 1.60 -1.36
N THR A 164 -5.49 1.24 -0.24
CA THR A 164 -5.74 2.12 0.91
C THR A 164 -4.87 1.76 2.11
N LEU A 165 -4.64 2.72 3.01
CA LEU A 165 -3.81 2.56 4.20
C LEU A 165 -4.28 1.39 5.08
N GLY A 166 -5.60 1.27 5.24
CA GLY A 166 -6.25 0.27 6.09
C GLY A 166 -5.97 -1.17 5.69
N GLN A 167 -5.76 -1.43 4.39
CA GLN A 167 -5.44 -2.77 3.87
C GLN A 167 -4.12 -3.32 4.42
N PHE A 168 -3.20 -2.45 4.84
CA PHE A 168 -1.87 -2.85 5.33
C PHE A 168 -1.76 -2.91 6.85
N VAL A 169 -2.82 -2.60 7.59
CA VAL A 169 -2.81 -2.57 9.04
C VAL A 169 -2.68 -3.97 9.64
N SER A 170 -1.97 -4.07 10.77
CA SER A 170 -1.84 -5.32 11.53
C SER A 170 -3.21 -5.86 11.94
N LYS A 171 -3.42 -7.17 11.75
CA LYS A 171 -4.64 -7.90 12.13
C LYS A 171 -4.79 -8.11 13.64
N GLN A 172 -3.93 -7.52 14.47
CA GLN A 172 -4.11 -7.56 15.91
C GLN A 172 -5.44 -6.92 16.33
N ALA A 173 -6.16 -7.61 17.19
CA ALA A 173 -7.46 -7.17 17.70
C ALA A 173 -7.27 -6.04 18.72
N GLN A 174 -7.21 -4.81 18.24
CA GLN A 174 -7.18 -3.58 19.04
C GLN A 174 -7.85 -2.44 18.25
N GLY A 175 -8.46 -1.48 18.96
CA GLY A 175 -9.05 -0.28 18.37
C GLY A 175 -8.02 0.74 17.86
N PHE A 176 -8.51 1.88 17.38
CA PHE A 176 -7.67 3.01 16.98
C PHE A 176 -7.14 3.82 18.18
N PRO A 177 -6.03 4.57 18.02
CA PRO A 177 -5.17 4.58 16.86
C PRO A 177 -4.41 3.26 16.69
N LYS A 178 -4.18 2.89 15.43
CA LYS A 178 -3.29 1.79 15.05
C LYS A 178 -2.02 2.37 14.44
N TYR A 179 -0.99 1.55 14.30
CA TYR A 179 0.28 1.99 13.73
C TYR A 179 0.76 1.02 12.66
N VAL A 180 1.23 1.57 11.54
CA VAL A 180 1.66 0.81 10.37
C VAL A 180 3.05 1.25 9.92
N LEU A 181 3.87 0.28 9.51
CA LEU A 181 4.98 0.52 8.60
C LEU A 181 4.57 0.06 7.22
N LEU A 182 4.80 0.90 6.22
CA LEU A 182 4.59 0.55 4.82
C LEU A 182 5.73 1.13 4.01
N ARG A 183 6.41 0.30 3.23
CA ARG A 183 7.47 0.75 2.34
C ARG A 183 6.86 1.21 1.03
N PRO A 184 7.17 2.42 0.54
CA PRO A 184 6.71 2.90 -0.78
C PRO A 184 7.04 1.90 -1.91
N GLN A 185 8.17 1.21 -1.81
CA GLN A 185 8.59 0.18 -2.75
C GLN A 185 7.60 -1.00 -2.83
N MET A 186 6.92 -1.34 -1.72
CA MET A 186 5.92 -2.39 -1.71
C MET A 186 4.71 -2.00 -2.56
N LEU A 187 4.24 -0.75 -2.42
CA LEU A 187 3.14 -0.21 -3.21
C LEU A 187 3.49 -0.18 -4.71
N LEU A 188 4.67 0.34 -5.07
CA LEU A 188 5.15 0.30 -6.45
C LEU A 188 5.18 -1.12 -7.02
N LYS A 189 5.58 -2.12 -6.21
CA LYS A 189 5.62 -3.52 -6.62
C LYS A 189 4.21 -4.08 -6.84
N LEU A 190 3.29 -3.86 -5.92
CA LEU A 190 1.91 -4.34 -6.03
C LEU A 190 1.19 -3.75 -7.24
N GLU A 191 1.27 -2.43 -7.41
CA GLU A 191 0.69 -1.73 -8.57
C GLU A 191 1.29 -2.21 -9.90
N ASN A 192 2.59 -2.54 -9.93
CA ASN A 192 3.22 -3.10 -11.12
C ASN A 192 2.76 -4.53 -11.42
N ILE A 193 2.57 -5.38 -10.40
CA ILE A 193 2.03 -6.73 -10.60
C ILE A 193 0.59 -6.63 -11.12
N LEU A 194 -0.23 -5.79 -10.49
CA LEU A 194 -1.63 -5.59 -10.86
C LEU A 194 -1.78 -5.08 -12.29
N ALA A 195 -0.97 -4.09 -12.68
CA ALA A 195 -0.96 -3.57 -14.04
C ALA A 195 -0.53 -4.63 -15.06
N GLU A 196 0.45 -5.47 -14.72
CA GLU A 196 0.95 -6.50 -15.62
C GLU A 196 -0.03 -7.67 -15.81
N LEU A 197 -0.74 -8.08 -14.75
CA LEU A 197 -1.84 -9.05 -14.84
C LEU A 197 -2.91 -8.57 -15.83
N ASN A 198 -3.42 -7.35 -15.62
CA ASN A 198 -4.42 -6.76 -16.50
C ASN A 198 -3.91 -6.61 -17.95
N ARG A 199 -2.65 -6.18 -18.13
CA ARG A 199 -2.03 -6.05 -19.45
C ARG A 199 -1.90 -7.38 -20.19
N GLN A 200 -1.68 -8.48 -19.49
CA GLN A 200 -1.57 -9.83 -20.07
C GLN A 200 -2.91 -10.56 -20.22
N GLY A 201 -4.04 -9.88 -19.99
CA GLY A 201 -5.37 -10.48 -20.17
C GLY A 201 -5.85 -11.30 -18.98
N HIS A 202 -5.30 -11.07 -17.79
CA HIS A 202 -5.81 -11.59 -16.52
C HIS A 202 -6.52 -10.45 -15.77
N PRO A 203 -7.77 -10.11 -16.15
CA PRO A 203 -8.47 -8.97 -15.59
C PRO A 203 -8.72 -9.19 -14.09
N THR A 204 -8.37 -8.19 -13.29
CA THR A 204 -8.66 -8.17 -11.86
C THR A 204 -8.75 -6.72 -11.37
N ASP A 205 -9.70 -6.47 -10.46
CA ASP A 205 -9.89 -5.15 -9.88
C ASP A 205 -8.81 -4.80 -8.85
N GLY A 206 -8.13 -5.81 -8.29
CA GLY A 206 -7.08 -5.61 -7.30
C GLY A 206 -6.70 -6.87 -6.52
N PHE A 207 -5.82 -6.68 -5.54
CA PHE A 207 -5.49 -7.75 -4.60
C PHE A 207 -6.25 -7.59 -3.29
N VAL A 208 -6.70 -8.71 -2.73
CA VAL A 208 -6.94 -8.79 -1.29
C VAL A 208 -5.59 -8.82 -0.59
N ILE A 209 -5.33 -7.82 0.25
CA ILE A 209 -4.17 -7.83 1.15
C ILE A 209 -4.53 -8.66 2.38
N MET A 210 -4.28 -9.96 2.32
CA MET A 210 -4.52 -10.87 3.45
C MET A 210 -3.66 -10.50 4.65
N SER A 211 -2.44 -10.03 4.44
CA SER A 211 -1.58 -9.55 5.52
C SER A 211 -0.56 -8.54 5.03
N GLY A 212 -0.65 -7.30 5.53
CA GLY A 212 0.35 -6.26 5.31
C GLY A 212 1.38 -6.20 6.44
N TYR A 213 1.46 -5.06 7.12
CA TYR A 213 2.33 -4.90 8.28
C TYR A 213 1.91 -5.82 9.44
N ARG A 214 2.89 -6.35 10.16
CA ARG A 214 2.68 -7.02 11.45
C ARG A 214 3.53 -6.31 12.49
N THR A 215 2.94 -5.92 13.61
CA THR A 215 3.77 -5.48 14.73
C THR A 215 4.69 -6.63 15.18
N PRO A 216 5.89 -6.35 15.72
CA PRO A 216 6.72 -7.39 16.32
C PRO A 216 5.95 -8.29 17.30
N TRP A 217 5.07 -7.69 18.12
CA TRP A 217 4.23 -8.43 19.06
C TRP A 217 3.26 -9.38 18.34
N TYR A 218 2.49 -8.86 17.38
CA TYR A 218 1.49 -9.67 16.67
C TYR A 218 2.14 -10.77 15.83
N ASN A 219 3.26 -10.47 15.16
CA ASN A 219 4.02 -11.46 14.42
C ASN A 219 4.47 -12.61 15.33
N LYS A 220 4.95 -12.30 16.53
CA LYS A 220 5.32 -13.32 17.53
C LYS A 220 4.10 -14.10 18.04
N SER A 221 2.96 -13.44 18.28
CA SER A 221 1.76 -14.11 18.83
C SER A 221 1.17 -15.16 17.88
N ILE A 222 1.41 -15.03 16.58
CA ILE A 222 1.03 -16.02 15.56
C ILE A 222 2.17 -16.99 15.19
N GLY A 223 3.22 -17.08 16.02
CA GLY A 223 4.30 -18.05 15.86
C GLY A 223 5.32 -17.76 14.76
N ASN A 224 5.32 -16.55 14.17
CA ASN A 224 6.25 -16.20 13.09
C ASN A 224 7.63 -15.76 13.61
N VAL A 225 8.63 -15.87 12.73
CA VAL A 225 10.01 -15.50 13.04
C VAL A 225 10.21 -13.97 13.15
N PRO A 226 11.12 -13.49 14.02
CA PRO A 226 11.29 -12.04 14.26
C PRO A 226 11.74 -11.22 13.05
N TYR A 227 12.48 -11.82 12.10
CA TYR A 227 13.01 -11.13 10.92
C TYR A 227 12.12 -11.27 9.67
N SER A 228 10.83 -11.55 9.86
CA SER A 228 9.84 -11.50 8.77
C SER A 228 9.75 -10.10 8.17
N ARG A 229 9.67 -9.99 6.84
CA ARG A 229 9.58 -8.69 6.16
C ARG A 229 8.27 -7.94 6.41
N HIS A 230 7.22 -8.62 6.85
CA HIS A 230 5.99 -7.98 7.33
C HIS A 230 6.25 -7.03 8.51
N VAL A 231 7.23 -7.35 9.36
CA VAL A 231 7.57 -6.55 10.54
C VAL A 231 8.28 -5.24 10.17
N TRP A 232 8.78 -5.09 8.94
CA TRP A 232 9.39 -3.86 8.43
C TRP A 232 8.58 -3.19 7.31
N GLY A 233 7.28 -3.51 7.22
CA GLY A 233 6.37 -2.90 6.24
C GLY A 233 6.70 -3.18 4.78
N GLY A 234 7.55 -4.19 4.52
CA GLY A 234 8.10 -4.47 3.21
C GLY A 234 7.57 -5.75 2.60
N ALA A 235 6.46 -6.29 3.09
CA ALA A 235 5.86 -7.52 2.59
C ALA A 235 4.34 -7.44 2.55
N SER A 236 3.74 -8.26 1.70
CA SER A 236 2.30 -8.46 1.63
C SER A 236 2.00 -9.90 1.24
N ASP A 237 1.05 -10.49 1.96
CA ASP A 237 0.42 -11.75 1.56
C ASP A 237 -0.84 -11.38 0.79
N ILE A 238 -0.92 -11.83 -0.46
CA ILE A 238 -1.93 -11.37 -1.44
C ILE A 238 -2.62 -12.54 -2.13
N PHE A 239 -3.86 -12.30 -2.55
CA PHE A 239 -4.61 -13.15 -3.48
C PHE A 239 -5.59 -12.31 -4.31
N ILE A 240 -6.10 -12.90 -5.39
CA ILE A 240 -7.15 -12.32 -6.26
C ILE A 240 -8.47 -13.01 -5.86
N ASP A 241 -9.52 -12.22 -5.70
CA ASP A 241 -10.85 -12.65 -5.22
C ASP A 241 -11.86 -11.69 -5.85
N ASP A 242 -12.20 -11.95 -7.10
CA ASP A 242 -13.10 -11.13 -7.90
C ASP A 242 -14.38 -11.87 -8.31
N GLN A 243 -14.34 -13.21 -8.47
CA GLN A 243 -15.45 -13.96 -9.09
C GLN A 243 -15.69 -15.36 -8.47
N PRO A 244 -16.58 -15.48 -7.47
CA PRO A 244 -17.22 -14.41 -6.70
C PRO A 244 -16.29 -13.83 -5.63
N ARG A 245 -16.59 -12.63 -5.14
CA ARG A 245 -15.91 -12.06 -3.97
C ARG A 245 -16.33 -12.75 -2.67
N ASP A 246 -15.74 -13.89 -2.36
CA ASP A 246 -16.13 -14.75 -1.24
C ASP A 246 -15.07 -14.86 -0.13
N GLY A 247 -13.94 -14.16 -0.28
CA GLY A 247 -12.86 -14.13 0.70
C GLY A 247 -11.83 -15.24 0.52
N VAL A 248 -11.91 -16.00 -0.57
CA VAL A 248 -10.96 -17.03 -0.97
C VAL A 248 -10.37 -16.67 -2.33
N MET A 249 -9.16 -17.16 -2.63
CA MET A 249 -8.54 -16.96 -3.94
C MET A 249 -9.39 -17.54 -5.08
N ASP A 250 -9.48 -16.85 -6.21
CA ASP A 250 -10.10 -17.36 -7.43
C ASP A 250 -9.34 -18.58 -8.02
N ASP A 251 -10.00 -19.36 -8.88
CA ASP A 251 -9.37 -20.41 -9.69
C ASP A 251 -8.54 -19.78 -10.83
N LEU A 252 -7.28 -19.46 -10.54
CA LEU A 252 -6.39 -18.73 -11.43
C LEU A 252 -5.79 -19.61 -12.52
N ASN A 253 -5.73 -20.93 -12.29
CA ASN A 253 -5.20 -21.87 -13.28
C ASN A 253 -6.29 -22.49 -14.19
N GLY A 254 -7.57 -22.31 -13.84
CA GLY A 254 -8.74 -22.76 -14.61
C GLY A 254 -9.00 -24.26 -14.52
N ASP A 255 -8.54 -24.94 -13.46
CA ASP A 255 -8.70 -26.39 -13.28
C ASP A 255 -9.99 -26.79 -12.53
N GLY A 256 -10.78 -25.80 -12.12
CA GLY A 256 -12.03 -25.94 -11.37
C GLY A 256 -11.84 -26.13 -9.86
N LYS A 257 -10.64 -25.94 -9.31
CA LYS A 257 -10.35 -26.15 -7.89
C LYS A 257 -9.52 -25.03 -7.28
N ILE A 258 -10.06 -24.35 -6.29
CA ILE A 258 -9.33 -23.35 -5.50
C ILE A 258 -8.35 -24.05 -4.54
N ASN A 259 -7.05 -24.04 -4.87
CA ASN A 259 -6.02 -24.73 -4.11
C ASN A 259 -4.60 -24.13 -4.27
N ARG A 260 -3.57 -24.83 -3.78
CA ARG A 260 -2.17 -24.36 -3.86
C ARG A 260 -1.70 -24.13 -5.31
N ALA A 261 -2.28 -24.80 -6.29
CA ALA A 261 -1.97 -24.64 -7.71
C ALA A 261 -2.26 -23.21 -8.21
N ASP A 262 -3.29 -22.54 -7.70
CA ASP A 262 -3.59 -21.14 -8.03
C ASP A 262 -2.52 -20.18 -7.49
N ALA A 263 -2.10 -20.40 -6.23
CA ALA A 263 -0.99 -19.67 -5.66
C ALA A 263 0.33 -19.95 -6.43
N GLN A 264 0.54 -21.17 -6.93
CA GLN A 264 1.69 -21.50 -7.79
C GLN A 264 1.62 -20.75 -9.12
N TRP A 265 0.44 -20.66 -9.73
CA TRP A 265 0.22 -19.93 -10.97
C TRP A 265 0.58 -18.44 -10.79
N LEU A 266 0.02 -17.79 -9.77
CA LEU A 266 0.29 -16.38 -9.49
C LEU A 266 1.76 -16.14 -9.12
N ALA A 267 2.36 -17.03 -8.34
CA ALA A 267 3.77 -16.96 -8.02
C ALA A 267 4.66 -17.13 -9.27
N ALA A 268 4.33 -18.05 -10.17
CA ALA A 268 5.06 -18.22 -11.42
C ALA A 268 4.99 -16.97 -12.31
N PHE A 269 3.82 -16.33 -12.37
CA PHE A 269 3.63 -15.05 -13.05
C PHE A 269 4.55 -13.97 -12.47
N ILE A 270 4.53 -13.77 -11.14
CA ILE A 270 5.36 -12.78 -10.44
C ILE A 270 6.86 -13.11 -10.56
N ASP A 271 7.24 -14.40 -10.53
CA ASP A 271 8.63 -14.81 -10.71
C ASP A 271 9.13 -14.52 -12.12
N LYS A 272 8.28 -14.69 -13.15
CA LYS A 272 8.62 -14.29 -14.51
C LYS A 272 8.91 -12.78 -14.57
N MET A 273 8.03 -11.94 -14.03
CA MET A 273 8.27 -10.49 -13.95
C MET A 273 9.60 -10.17 -13.25
N SER A 274 9.93 -10.90 -12.18
CA SER A 274 11.20 -10.76 -11.46
C SER A 274 12.41 -11.11 -12.33
N ARG A 275 12.34 -12.18 -13.14
CA ARG A 275 13.41 -12.60 -14.07
C ARG A 275 13.58 -11.63 -15.22
N ASP A 276 12.49 -11.01 -15.66
CA ASP A 276 12.48 -9.98 -16.71
C ASP A 276 12.92 -8.60 -16.19
N GLY A 277 13.26 -8.47 -14.91
CA GLY A 277 13.80 -7.23 -14.32
C GLY A 277 12.76 -6.20 -13.89
N ALA A 278 11.46 -6.53 -13.91
CA ALA A 278 10.36 -5.58 -13.65
C ALA A 278 10.40 -4.89 -12.27
N PHE A 279 11.14 -5.46 -11.31
CA PHE A 279 11.20 -4.95 -9.93
C PHE A 279 12.47 -4.15 -9.62
N GLY A 280 13.55 -4.27 -10.41
CA GLY A 280 14.84 -3.64 -10.10
C GLY A 280 15.23 -3.82 -8.61
N PRO A 281 15.52 -2.74 -7.85
CA PRO A 281 15.88 -2.83 -6.43
C PRO A 281 14.72 -3.28 -5.52
N ARG A 282 13.47 -3.30 -6.01
CA ARG A 282 12.28 -3.81 -5.29
C ARG A 282 12.14 -5.33 -5.39
N ILE A 283 13.12 -6.03 -5.97
CA ILE A 283 13.15 -7.49 -5.96
C ILE A 283 13.07 -8.01 -4.51
N GLY A 284 12.52 -9.20 -4.33
CA GLY A 284 12.43 -9.77 -2.99
C GLY A 284 11.98 -11.22 -2.95
N GLY A 285 11.54 -11.61 -1.77
CA GLY A 285 10.91 -12.89 -1.47
C GLY A 285 9.62 -13.09 -2.25
N LEU A 286 9.36 -14.34 -2.58
CA LEU A 286 8.13 -14.83 -3.17
C LEU A 286 7.87 -16.21 -2.56
N GLY A 287 6.75 -16.36 -1.84
CA GLY A 287 6.39 -17.59 -1.13
C GLY A 287 5.03 -18.11 -1.56
N ILE A 288 4.89 -19.43 -1.65
CA ILE A 288 3.66 -20.10 -2.09
C ILE A 288 3.00 -20.80 -0.90
N TYR A 289 1.76 -20.42 -0.59
CA TYR A 289 1.01 -21.00 0.52
C TYR A 289 -0.28 -21.65 0.02
N GLY A 290 -0.51 -22.88 0.47
CA GLY A 290 -1.79 -23.57 0.27
C GLY A 290 -2.79 -23.22 1.37
N SER A 291 -4.01 -23.70 1.20
CA SER A 291 -5.09 -23.55 2.17
C SER A 291 -4.81 -24.30 3.47
N ASN A 292 -5.37 -23.80 4.57
CA ASN A 292 -5.51 -24.51 5.83
C ASN A 292 -6.85 -24.16 6.49
N SER A 293 -7.04 -24.51 7.77
CA SER A 293 -8.28 -24.23 8.49
C SER A 293 -8.58 -22.74 8.72
N ALA A 294 -7.61 -21.85 8.51
CA ALA A 294 -7.73 -20.42 8.79
C ALA A 294 -7.81 -19.55 7.53
N HIS A 295 -7.32 -20.03 6.38
CA HIS A 295 -7.30 -19.26 5.13
C HIS A 295 -7.18 -20.15 3.88
N GLY A 296 -7.58 -19.60 2.73
CA GLY A 296 -7.34 -20.17 1.41
C GLY A 296 -5.87 -20.08 0.95
N PRO A 297 -5.58 -20.41 -0.32
CA PRO A 297 -4.24 -20.28 -0.87
C PRO A 297 -3.89 -18.80 -1.10
N PHE A 298 -2.61 -18.46 -1.01
CA PHE A 298 -2.15 -17.09 -1.21
C PHE A 298 -0.68 -17.04 -1.60
N VAL A 299 -0.23 -15.88 -2.07
CA VAL A 299 1.17 -15.63 -2.41
C VAL A 299 1.76 -14.56 -1.50
N HIS A 300 2.92 -14.87 -0.91
CA HIS A 300 3.74 -13.88 -0.22
C HIS A 300 4.62 -13.14 -1.22
N VAL A 301 4.67 -11.81 -1.13
CA VAL A 301 5.66 -10.99 -1.83
C VAL A 301 6.33 -10.00 -0.88
N ASP A 302 7.61 -9.72 -1.09
CA ASP A 302 8.28 -8.65 -0.36
C ASP A 302 9.28 -7.89 -1.23
N VAL A 303 9.85 -6.82 -0.65
CA VAL A 303 10.85 -5.94 -1.26
C VAL A 303 12.17 -5.97 -0.49
N ARG A 304 12.65 -7.17 -0.10
CA ARG A 304 13.88 -7.33 0.71
C ARG A 304 15.18 -6.99 -0.02
N GLY A 305 15.13 -6.71 -1.32
CA GLY A 305 16.28 -6.35 -2.15
C GLY A 305 17.04 -7.54 -2.74
N ASN A 306 16.65 -8.78 -2.41
CA ASN A 306 17.26 -9.99 -2.96
C ASN A 306 16.23 -11.11 -3.12
N ARG A 307 16.45 -11.99 -4.10
CA ARG A 307 15.56 -13.12 -4.39
C ARG A 307 15.57 -14.14 -3.24
N ALA A 308 14.39 -14.59 -2.84
CA ALA A 308 14.16 -15.73 -1.94
C ALA A 308 12.87 -16.45 -2.36
N ARG A 309 12.84 -17.79 -2.32
CA ARG A 309 11.70 -18.61 -2.77
C ARG A 309 11.43 -19.72 -1.77
N TRP A 310 10.16 -19.99 -1.49
CA TRP A 310 9.72 -21.09 -0.63
C TRP A 310 8.27 -21.50 -0.93
#